data_AF-A0A7J7U8Q1-F1
#
_entry.id   AF-A0A7J7U8Q1-F1
#
_cell.length_a   1.000
_cell.length_b   1.000
_cell.length_c   1.000
_cell.angle_alpha   90.00
_cell.angle_beta   90.00
_cell.angle_gamma   90.00
#
_symmetry.space_group_name_H-M   'P 1'
#
loop_
_entity.id
_entity.type
_entity.pdbx_description
1 polymer ?
#
loop_
_entity_poly.entity_id
_entity_poly.type
_entity_poly.pdbx_seq_one_letter_code
_entity_poly.pdbx_strand_id
1 'polypeptide(L)'
;MASGTSAAEEERSLRECELYVQKHNIQALLKDSIVQLCTARPERPMAFLREYFERLEKEEAKQIQNLQKASTRGDSREDEISPPPPNPVVKGRRRRGAISAEVYTEEDAASYVRKFCSRLYRKITRQWLH
;
A
#
# COMPACT_ATOMS: atom_id res chain seq x y z
N MET A 1 36.59 -13.35 -40.72
CA MET A 1 35.71 -12.35 -40.08
C MET A 1 34.77 -13.06 -39.12
N ALA A 2 35.10 -13.10 -37.83
CA ALA A 2 34.24 -13.74 -36.80
C ALA A 2 34.19 -12.97 -35.46
N SER A 3 34.87 -11.82 -35.37
CA SER A 3 34.98 -11.01 -34.13
C SER A 3 33.89 -9.94 -33.99
N GLY A 4 33.00 -9.81 -34.97
CA GLY A 4 31.94 -8.79 -34.99
C GLY A 4 30.61 -9.25 -34.38
N THR A 5 30.38 -10.56 -34.26
CA THR A 5 29.16 -11.11 -33.64
C THR A 5 29.21 -11.01 -32.13
N SER A 6 30.32 -11.42 -31.49
CA SER A 6 30.47 -11.38 -30.03
C SER A 6 30.34 -9.97 -29.46
N ALA A 7 30.99 -8.98 -30.07
CA ALA A 7 30.88 -7.58 -29.65
C ALA A 7 29.44 -7.04 -29.76
N ALA A 8 28.71 -7.42 -30.82
CA ALA A 8 27.31 -7.03 -31.01
C ALA A 8 26.32 -7.81 -30.12
N GLU A 9 26.72 -8.94 -29.54
CA GLU A 9 25.98 -9.70 -28.54
C GLU A 9 26.23 -9.13 -27.13
N GLU A 10 27.46 -8.74 -26.82
CA GLU A 10 27.84 -8.01 -25.60
C GLU A 10 27.14 -6.65 -25.52
N GLU A 11 27.15 -5.86 -26.60
CA GLU A 11 26.51 -4.54 -26.65
C GLU A 11 24.97 -4.64 -26.49
N ARG A 12 24.33 -5.68 -27.05
CA ARG A 12 22.91 -5.97 -26.77
C ARG A 12 22.68 -6.32 -25.32
N SER A 13 23.51 -7.19 -24.75
CA SER A 13 23.40 -7.64 -23.35
C SER A 13 23.50 -6.45 -22.39
N LEU A 14 24.44 -5.54 -22.62
CA LEU A 14 24.57 -4.29 -21.87
C LEU A 14 23.32 -3.40 -22.00
N ARG A 15 22.81 -3.21 -23.22
CA ARG A 15 21.60 -2.41 -23.46
C ARG A 15 20.35 -3.01 -22.80
N GLU A 16 20.23 -4.34 -22.78
CA GLU A 16 19.15 -5.03 -22.06
C GLU A 16 19.28 -4.87 -20.54
N CYS A 17 20.50 -4.89 -20.00
CA CYS A 17 20.76 -4.60 -18.59
C CYS A 17 20.37 -3.17 -18.22
N GLU A 18 20.74 -2.17 -19.03
CA GLU A 18 20.35 -0.77 -18.83
C GLU A 18 18.82 -0.59 -18.85
N LEU A 19 18.14 -1.21 -19.82
CA LEU A 19 16.67 -1.17 -19.91
C LEU A 19 16.01 -1.85 -18.70
N TYR A 20 16.55 -2.96 -18.21
CA TYR A 20 16.05 -3.62 -17.00
C TYR A 20 16.23 -2.75 -15.75
N VAL A 21 17.41 -2.13 -15.61
CA VAL A 21 17.75 -1.21 -14.52
C VAL A 21 16.82 0.01 -14.51
N GLN A 22 16.50 0.57 -15.68
CA GLN A 22 15.56 1.69 -15.82
C GLN A 22 14.12 1.24 -15.53
N LYS A 23 13.65 0.17 -16.19
CA LYS A 23 12.27 -0.35 -16.07
C LYS A 23 11.88 -0.69 -14.63
N HIS A 24 12.82 -1.25 -13.87
CA HIS A 24 12.62 -1.64 -12.46
C HIS A 24 13.17 -0.60 -11.47
N ASN A 25 13.56 0.60 -11.93
CA ASN A 25 14.09 1.69 -11.11
C ASN A 25 15.23 1.28 -10.13
N ILE A 26 16.05 0.30 -10.53
CA ILE A 26 17.00 -0.39 -9.64
C ILE A 26 18.01 0.58 -9.03
N GLN A 27 18.45 1.59 -9.79
CA GLN A 27 19.35 2.62 -9.25
C GLN A 27 18.73 3.41 -8.09
N ALA A 28 17.44 3.76 -8.16
CA ALA A 28 16.77 4.48 -7.08
C ALA A 28 16.57 3.56 -5.88
N LEU A 29 16.04 2.35 -6.11
CA LEU A 29 15.83 1.33 -5.08
C LEU A 29 17.10 1.04 -4.24
N LEU A 30 18.25 0.91 -4.90
CA LEU A 30 19.53 0.66 -4.21
C LEU A 30 20.06 1.91 -3.49
N LYS A 31 19.91 3.12 -4.06
CA LYS A 31 20.26 4.38 -3.39
C LYS A 31 19.46 4.57 -2.10
N ASP A 32 18.14 4.38 -2.17
CA ASP A 32 17.25 4.51 -1.02
C ASP A 32 17.55 3.44 0.04
N SER A 33 17.88 2.22 -0.37
CA SER A 33 18.33 1.16 0.54
C SER A 33 19.60 1.54 1.32
N ILE A 34 20.57 2.20 0.67
CA ILE A 34 21.78 2.73 1.32
C ILE A 34 21.41 3.86 2.28
N VAL A 35 20.56 4.80 1.87
CA VAL A 35 20.09 5.90 2.74
C VAL A 35 19.41 5.33 3.99
N GLN A 36 18.55 4.33 3.86
CA GLN A 36 17.86 3.70 4.98
C GLN A 36 18.82 2.97 5.93
N LEU A 37 19.85 2.30 5.41
CA LEU A 37 20.92 1.73 6.24
C LEU A 37 21.71 2.81 7.00
N CYS A 38 22.07 3.92 6.34
CA CYS A 38 22.81 5.02 6.95
C CYS A 38 21.99 5.78 8.00
N THR A 39 20.68 5.89 7.83
CA THR A 39 19.73 6.50 8.77
C THR A 39 19.45 5.59 9.97
N ALA A 40 19.08 4.33 9.74
CA ALA A 40 18.69 3.41 10.82
C ALA A 40 19.88 2.78 11.57
N ARG A 41 21.07 2.74 10.94
CA ARG A 41 22.31 2.12 11.45
C ARG A 41 22.08 0.77 12.17
N PRO A 42 21.39 -0.20 11.55
CA PRO A 42 21.06 -1.45 12.20
C PRO A 42 22.32 -2.29 12.45
N GLU A 43 22.40 -2.91 13.62
CA GLU A 43 23.49 -3.83 14.00
C GLU A 43 23.57 -5.08 13.09
N ARG A 44 22.48 -5.41 12.40
CA ARG A 44 22.42 -6.49 11.40
C ARG A 44 21.90 -5.98 10.04
N PRO A 45 22.75 -5.36 9.20
CA PRO A 45 22.34 -4.76 7.91
C PRO A 45 21.57 -5.70 6.98
N MET A 46 22.01 -6.96 6.86
CA MET A 46 21.36 -7.94 5.97
C MET A 46 19.94 -8.31 6.43
N ALA A 47 19.69 -8.39 7.74
CA ALA A 47 18.36 -8.66 8.27
C ALA A 47 17.41 -7.48 8.00
N PHE A 48 17.90 -6.25 8.20
CA PHE A 48 17.16 -5.03 7.91
C PHE A 48 16.81 -4.90 6.41
N LEU A 49 17.76 -5.16 5.51
CA LEU A 49 17.49 -5.08 4.06
C LEU A 49 16.38 -6.06 3.63
N ARG A 50 16.43 -7.30 4.10
CA ARG A 50 15.38 -8.31 3.84
C ARG A 50 14.00 -7.80 4.29
N GLU A 51 13.89 -7.28 5.52
CA GLU A 51 12.64 -6.75 6.08
C GLU A 51 12.22 -5.40 5.45
N TYR A 52 13.15 -4.66 4.85
CA TYR A 52 12.86 -3.45 4.08
C TYR A 52 12.26 -3.79 2.71
N PHE A 53 12.89 -4.68 1.94
CA PHE A 53 12.36 -5.12 0.65
C PHE A 53 11.01 -5.84 0.79
N GLU A 54 10.82 -6.68 1.81
CA GLU A 54 9.52 -7.33 2.09
C GLU A 54 8.40 -6.31 2.39
N ARG A 55 8.74 -5.14 2.97
CA ARG A 55 7.77 -4.04 3.16
C ARG A 55 7.48 -3.29 1.86
N LEU A 56 8.50 -3.04 1.03
CA LEU A 56 8.33 -2.39 -0.27
C LEU A 56 7.45 -3.22 -1.21
N GLU A 57 7.66 -4.53 -1.30
CA GLU A 57 6.84 -5.45 -2.11
C GLU A 57 5.35 -5.39 -1.70
N LYS A 58 5.09 -5.36 -0.37
CA LYS A 58 3.72 -5.20 0.18
C LYS A 58 3.12 -3.83 -0.07
N GLU A 59 3.92 -2.80 -0.36
CA GLU A 59 3.46 -1.46 -0.69
C GLU A 59 3.16 -1.35 -2.20
N GLU A 60 4.04 -1.86 -3.05
CA GLU A 60 3.83 -1.97 -4.51
C GLU A 60 2.54 -2.72 -4.84
N ALA A 61 2.33 -3.90 -4.21
CA ALA A 61 1.11 -4.69 -4.39
C ALA A 61 -0.17 -3.92 -4.01
N LYS A 62 -0.13 -3.04 -2.99
CA LYS A 62 -1.27 -2.18 -2.62
C LYS A 62 -1.46 -1.04 -3.61
N GLN A 63 -0.37 -0.47 -4.13
CA GLN A 63 -0.41 0.63 -5.09
C GLN A 63 -1.06 0.17 -6.40
N ILE A 64 -0.67 -1.01 -6.92
CA ILE A 64 -1.29 -1.64 -8.10
C ILE A 64 -2.79 -1.90 -7.87
N GLN A 65 -3.18 -2.47 -6.72
CA GLN A 65 -4.59 -2.70 -6.38
C GLN A 65 -5.40 -1.40 -6.27
N ASN A 66 -4.79 -0.30 -5.83
CA ASN A 66 -5.46 1.00 -5.76
C ASN A 66 -5.64 1.62 -7.15
N LEU A 67 -4.65 1.48 -8.05
CA LEU A 67 -4.74 1.96 -9.43
C LEU A 67 -5.87 1.26 -10.21
N GLN A 68 -6.02 -0.06 -10.05
CA GLN A 68 -7.12 -0.83 -10.64
C GLN A 68 -8.51 -0.40 -10.09
N LYS A 69 -8.59 -0.03 -8.80
CA LYS A 69 -9.83 0.50 -8.19
C LYS A 69 -10.15 1.92 -8.63
N ALA A 70 -9.16 2.71 -9.06
CA ALA A 70 -9.36 4.04 -9.62
C ALA A 70 -9.85 3.97 -11.08
N SER A 71 -9.29 3.06 -11.89
CA SER A 71 -9.65 2.90 -13.31
C SER A 71 -11.11 2.45 -13.52
N THR A 72 -11.65 1.59 -12.64
CA THR A 72 -13.03 1.03 -12.72
C THR A 72 -14.16 1.98 -12.28
N ARG A 73 -13.98 3.30 -12.48
CA ARG A 73 -14.98 4.34 -12.17
C ARG A 73 -15.43 5.17 -13.37
N GLY A 74 -14.84 4.97 -14.55
CA GLY A 74 -15.30 5.54 -15.80
C GLY A 74 -16.10 4.54 -16.63
N ASP A 75 -17.15 5.05 -17.27
CA ASP A 75 -17.87 4.51 -18.44
C ASP A 75 -18.94 3.40 -18.26
N SER A 76 -19.77 3.29 -19.29
CA SER A 76 -20.90 2.37 -19.56
C SER A 76 -22.26 2.66 -18.91
N ARG A 77 -23.04 3.42 -19.68
CA ARG A 77 -24.46 3.10 -19.97
C ARG A 77 -24.50 2.25 -21.27
N GLU A 78 -25.61 1.87 -21.92
CA GLU A 78 -27.05 1.99 -21.66
C GLU A 78 -27.68 0.56 -21.61
N ASP A 79 -28.70 0.31 -22.42
CA ASP A 79 -29.48 -0.93 -22.59
C ASP A 79 -28.87 -1.96 -23.56
N GLU A 80 -28.98 -3.25 -23.23
CA GLU A 80 -29.72 -4.20 -24.07
C GLU A 80 -30.28 -5.36 -23.22
N ILE A 81 -31.46 -5.89 -23.57
CA ILE A 81 -32.23 -6.80 -22.71
C ILE A 81 -31.88 -8.28 -22.94
N SER A 82 -31.61 -9.03 -21.87
CA SER A 82 -31.68 -10.49 -21.89
C SER A 82 -31.94 -11.02 -20.47
N PRO A 83 -32.93 -11.91 -20.24
CA PRO A 83 -33.27 -12.34 -18.89
C PRO A 83 -32.22 -13.33 -18.34
N PRO A 84 -31.57 -13.05 -17.20
CA PRO A 84 -30.57 -13.95 -16.65
C PRO A 84 -31.20 -15.22 -16.06
N PRO A 85 -30.56 -16.39 -16.19
CA PRO A 85 -31.04 -17.63 -15.59
C PRO A 85 -30.99 -17.58 -14.05
N PRO A 86 -31.85 -18.34 -13.34
CA PRO A 86 -31.99 -18.28 -11.88
C PRO A 86 -30.82 -18.98 -11.18
N ASN A 87 -29.71 -18.26 -11.00
CA ASN A 87 -28.57 -18.71 -10.21
C ASN A 87 -28.54 -18.04 -8.81
N PRO A 88 -27.99 -18.71 -7.78
CA PRO A 88 -28.11 -18.30 -6.39
C PRO A 88 -27.51 -16.91 -6.16
N VAL A 89 -28.11 -16.16 -5.22
CA VAL A 89 -27.88 -14.71 -5.01
C VAL A 89 -26.43 -14.38 -4.63
N VAL A 90 -25.54 -14.33 -5.63
CA VAL A 90 -24.26 -13.66 -5.56
C VAL A 90 -24.58 -12.17 -5.48
N LYS A 91 -24.60 -11.63 -4.26
CA LYS A 91 -24.85 -10.20 -4.00
C LYS A 91 -23.77 -9.39 -4.72
N GLY A 92 -24.10 -8.91 -5.92
CA GLY A 92 -23.23 -8.08 -6.75
C GLY A 92 -22.68 -6.90 -5.96
N ARG A 93 -21.45 -6.48 -6.32
CA ARG A 93 -20.58 -5.52 -5.59
C ARG A 93 -21.38 -4.48 -4.79
N ARG A 94 -21.68 -4.82 -3.53
CA ARG A 94 -22.58 -4.04 -2.67
C ARG A 94 -22.00 -2.63 -2.53
N ARG A 95 -22.69 -1.62 -3.07
CA ARG A 95 -22.26 -0.21 -2.94
C ARG A 95 -22.11 0.07 -1.44
N ARG A 96 -20.96 0.62 -1.01
CA ARG A 96 -20.79 1.05 0.37
C ARG A 96 -21.69 2.27 0.57
N GLY A 97 -22.67 2.15 1.46
CA GLY A 97 -23.44 3.31 1.90
C GLY A 97 -22.53 4.28 2.67
N ALA A 98 -22.83 5.57 2.60
CA ALA A 98 -22.25 6.53 3.53
C ALA A 98 -22.78 6.23 4.94
N ILE A 99 -21.96 6.53 5.95
CA ILE A 99 -22.34 6.47 7.37
C ILE A 99 -22.06 7.87 7.92
N SER A 100 -23.07 8.49 8.51
CA SER A 100 -22.91 9.69 9.33
C SER A 100 -23.03 9.30 10.80
N ALA A 101 -22.27 9.97 11.66
CA ALA A 101 -22.63 10.05 13.07
C ALA A 101 -23.79 11.03 13.26
N GLU A 102 -24.40 11.01 14.44
CA GLU A 102 -25.27 12.09 14.91
C GLU A 102 -24.47 13.40 15.07
N VAL A 103 -25.14 14.54 14.86
CA VAL A 103 -24.55 15.85 15.10
C VAL A 103 -24.72 16.17 16.57
N TYR A 104 -23.61 16.44 17.25
CA TYR A 104 -23.60 16.77 18.68
C TYR A 104 -24.19 18.18 18.90
N THR A 105 -25.19 18.30 19.76
CA THR A 105 -25.81 19.59 20.10
C THR A 105 -25.11 20.26 21.30
N GLU A 106 -25.39 21.53 21.55
CA GLU A 106 -24.85 22.25 22.72
C GLU A 106 -25.46 21.71 24.03
N GLU A 107 -26.68 21.19 23.96
CA GLU A 107 -27.38 20.51 25.05
C GLU A 107 -26.74 19.14 25.38
N ASP A 108 -26.34 18.37 24.36
CA ASP A 108 -25.58 17.12 24.54
C ASP A 108 -24.20 17.39 25.17
N ALA A 109 -23.59 18.53 24.86
CA ALA A 109 -22.33 19.00 25.46
C ALA A 109 -22.51 19.35 26.94
N ALA A 110 -23.53 20.14 27.26
CA ALA A 110 -23.81 20.57 28.62
C ALA A 110 -24.26 19.42 29.55
N SER A 111 -24.94 18.41 29.01
CA SER A 111 -25.44 17.25 29.77
C SER A 111 -24.43 16.09 29.92
N TYR A 112 -23.25 16.17 29.29
CA TYR A 112 -22.27 15.08 29.31
C TYR A 112 -21.60 14.85 30.68
N VAL A 113 -22.00 13.78 31.37
CA VAL A 113 -21.32 13.32 32.59
C VAL A 113 -20.13 12.43 32.26
N ARG A 114 -18.91 12.96 32.44
CA ARG A 114 -17.65 12.25 32.18
C ARG A 114 -17.49 11.01 33.09
N LYS A 115 -17.55 9.81 32.50
CA LYS A 115 -17.36 8.54 33.21
C LYS A 115 -15.89 8.33 33.59
N PHE A 116 -15.58 8.34 34.89
CA PHE A 116 -14.23 8.07 35.39
C PHE A 116 -13.97 6.56 35.52
N CYS A 117 -12.92 6.06 34.87
CA CYS A 117 -12.52 4.64 34.95
C CYS A 117 -11.27 4.48 35.83
N SER A 118 -11.46 4.05 37.08
CA SER A 118 -10.38 3.80 38.06
C SER A 118 -9.29 2.83 37.54
N ARG A 119 -9.69 1.83 36.75
CA ARG A 119 -8.79 0.84 36.14
C ARG A 119 -7.90 1.44 35.04
N LEU A 120 -8.32 2.52 34.38
CA LEU A 120 -7.52 3.25 33.41
C LEU A 120 -6.58 4.25 34.10
N TYR A 121 -7.08 4.98 35.11
CA TYR A 121 -6.28 5.90 35.91
C TYR A 121 -5.03 5.22 36.50
N ARG A 122 -5.19 4.05 37.14
CA ARG A 122 -4.06 3.28 37.72
C ARG A 122 -3.06 2.75 36.68
N LYS A 123 -3.46 2.61 35.41
CA LYS A 123 -2.54 2.24 34.33
C LYS A 123 -1.71 3.44 33.90
N ILE A 124 -2.36 4.58 33.69
CA ILE A 124 -1.71 5.82 33.28
C ILE A 124 -0.70 6.27 34.36
N THR A 125 -1.12 6.39 35.62
CA THR A 125 -0.23 6.89 36.69
C THR A 125 0.98 6.01 36.96
N ARG A 126 0.90 4.70 36.70
CA ARG A 126 2.05 3.78 36.81
C ARG A 126 3.09 3.95 35.70
N GLN A 127 2.73 4.55 34.57
CA GLN A 127 3.61 4.71 33.41
C GLN A 127 4.33 6.07 33.39
N TRP A 128 4.01 6.97 34.34
CA TRP A 128 4.65 8.28 34.56
C TRP A 128 5.54 8.31 35.81
N LEU A 129 5.88 7.15 36.37
CA LEU A 129 6.61 7.00 37.63
C LEU A 129 7.97 6.30 37.43
N HIS A 130 8.51 6.39 36.22
CA HIS A 130 9.76 5.81 35.74
C HIS A 130 10.34 6.66 34.61
#